data_AF-A0A1Y2BEK0-F1
#
_entry.id   AF-A0A1Y2BEK0-F1
#
_cell.length_a   1.000
_cell.length_b   1.000
_cell.length_c   1.000
_cell.angle_alpha   90.00
_cell.angle_beta   90.00
_cell.angle_gamma   90.00
#
_symmetry.space_group_name_H-M   'P 1'
#
loop_
_entity.id
_entity.type
_entity.pdbx_description
1 polymer ?
#
loop_
_entity_poly.entity_id
_entity_poly.type
_entity_poly.pdbx_seq_one_letter_code
_entity_poly.pdbx_strand_id
1 'polypeptide(L)'
;MNANGLIKRLFSTTSHRSVRLPIVLPGERVHLRGPPPDPTLSLPAAQTTSVTTENEDIENKISFRALPIPIFKYIKRQLDKREEWLETDPKNPNLRHSEIPLITLVDNPFLMHRVHVSVESPLRNQPPKIKYRRVFSPRRQALMVKSYGRLVLPPSPKNQLANPPLVEWLDGRWIQWFGEFEKPQRKGLYANRPVLFKGHIRERIKQARKDEIQARVDTMDERIARWKASKTVEVKSGRASVPF
;
A
#
# COMPACT_ATOMS: atom_id res chain seq x y z
N MET A 1 -0.52 68.29 20.71
CA MET A 1 -1.66 67.67 20.00
C MET A 1 -1.09 66.72 18.97
N ASN A 2 -1.43 65.43 19.05
CA ASN A 2 -1.47 64.41 17.99
C ASN A 2 -1.44 63.03 18.64
N ALA A 3 -2.63 62.60 19.07
CA ALA A 3 -2.94 61.22 19.34
C ALA A 3 -3.52 60.63 18.06
N ASN A 4 -3.07 59.43 17.64
CA ASN A 4 -3.92 58.41 17.01
C ASN A 4 -3.10 57.17 16.61
N GLY A 5 -3.59 56.00 17.02
CA GLY A 5 -3.51 54.80 16.19
C GLY A 5 -2.65 53.63 16.70
N LEU A 6 -3.03 53.01 17.83
CA LEU A 6 -2.54 51.66 18.16
C LEU A 6 -3.64 50.84 18.84
N ILE A 7 -4.60 50.37 18.04
CA ILE A 7 -5.63 49.43 18.48
C ILE A 7 -5.09 48.00 18.33
N LYS A 8 -4.74 47.42 19.48
CA LYS A 8 -4.45 45.99 19.68
C LYS A 8 -5.73 45.18 19.43
N ARG A 9 -5.69 44.21 18.51
CA ARG A 9 -6.69 43.13 18.42
C ARG A 9 -6.11 41.87 19.04
N LEU A 10 -6.53 41.59 20.28
CA LEU A 10 -6.44 40.29 20.92
C LEU A 10 -7.64 39.48 20.45
N PHE A 11 -7.42 38.39 19.71
CA PHE A 11 -8.42 37.34 19.53
C PHE A 11 -7.92 36.09 20.23
N SER A 12 -8.43 35.88 21.44
CA SER A 12 -8.41 34.60 22.13
C SER A 12 -9.38 33.65 21.43
N THR A 13 -8.88 32.51 20.96
CA THR A 13 -9.73 31.41 20.49
C THR A 13 -9.62 30.26 21.47
N THR A 14 -10.69 30.11 22.26
CA THR A 14 -10.91 29.05 23.22
C THR A 14 -11.21 27.76 22.45
N SER A 15 -10.24 26.85 22.37
CA SER A 15 -10.43 25.52 21.76
C SER A 15 -10.90 24.52 22.80
N HIS A 16 -12.20 24.25 22.84
CA HIS A 16 -12.76 23.14 23.61
C HIS A 16 -12.30 21.79 23.05
N ARG A 17 -11.41 21.13 23.79
CA ARG A 17 -10.91 19.79 23.52
C ARG A 17 -11.91 18.77 24.07
N SER A 18 -12.82 18.27 23.24
CA SER A 18 -13.72 17.17 23.62
C SER A 18 -12.93 15.86 23.69
N VAL A 19 -12.67 15.37 24.89
CA VAL A 19 -12.15 14.03 25.14
C VAL A 19 -13.32 13.06 25.02
N ARG A 20 -13.35 12.25 23.96
CA ARG A 20 -14.20 11.05 23.88
C ARG A 20 -13.33 9.84 24.20
N LEU A 21 -13.56 9.25 25.36
CA LEU A 21 -13.04 7.93 25.72
C LEU A 21 -13.81 6.86 24.93
N PRO A 22 -13.16 5.80 24.41
CA PRO A 22 -13.86 4.65 23.88
C PRO A 22 -14.39 3.78 25.03
N ILE A 23 -15.70 3.52 24.97
CA ILE A 23 -16.39 2.51 25.76
C ILE A 23 -15.90 1.13 25.28
N VAL A 24 -15.23 0.40 26.16
CA VAL A 24 -14.86 -1.01 25.95
C VAL A 24 -16.03 -1.85 26.45
N LEU A 25 -16.74 -2.52 25.55
CA LEU A 25 -17.70 -3.56 25.91
C LEU A 25 -16.95 -4.90 26.06
N PRO A 26 -17.14 -5.63 27.17
CA PRO A 26 -16.54 -6.93 27.37
C PRO A 26 -17.38 -8.05 26.75
N GLY A 27 -16.69 -9.00 26.10
CA GLY A 27 -17.00 -10.42 26.20
C GLY A 27 -18.18 -10.96 25.40
N GLU A 28 -17.87 -11.56 24.24
CA GLU A 28 -18.56 -12.78 23.82
C GLU A 28 -17.60 -13.65 23.00
N ARG A 29 -16.92 -14.59 23.66
CA ARG A 29 -16.18 -15.67 23.01
C ARG A 29 -17.19 -16.76 22.65
N VAL A 30 -17.71 -16.72 21.43
CA VAL A 30 -18.45 -17.84 20.86
C VAL A 30 -17.44 -18.90 20.43
N HIS A 31 -17.24 -19.90 21.28
CA HIS A 31 -16.54 -21.13 20.92
C HIS A 31 -17.45 -21.97 20.01
N LEU A 32 -17.31 -21.81 18.70
CA LEU A 32 -17.83 -22.78 17.74
C LEU A 32 -16.96 -24.04 17.80
N ARG A 33 -17.39 -25.02 18.60
CA ARG A 33 -16.92 -26.40 18.47
C ARG A 33 -17.44 -26.93 17.13
N GLY A 34 -16.55 -27.05 16.16
CA GLY A 34 -16.81 -27.86 14.97
C GLY A 34 -16.88 -29.35 15.34
N PRO A 35 -17.68 -30.16 14.63
CA PRO A 35 -17.75 -31.60 14.84
C PRO A 35 -16.41 -32.27 14.50
N PRO A 36 -16.08 -33.40 15.16
CA PRO A 36 -14.84 -34.14 14.88
C PRO A 36 -14.86 -34.72 13.46
N PRO A 37 -13.72 -34.77 12.75
CA PRO A 37 -13.64 -35.44 11.46
C PRO A 37 -13.66 -36.97 11.62
N ASP A 38 -14.46 -37.63 10.79
CA ASP A 38 -14.58 -39.08 10.70
C ASP A 38 -13.25 -39.75 10.31
N PRO A 39 -12.82 -40.82 11.02
CA PRO A 39 -11.61 -41.56 10.69
C PRO A 39 -11.92 -42.75 9.78
N THR A 40 -12.22 -42.54 8.50
CA THR A 40 -12.25 -43.65 7.53
C THR A 40 -12.11 -43.14 6.09
N LEU A 41 -10.88 -42.81 5.66
CA LEU A 41 -10.52 -42.96 4.25
C LEU A 41 -9.05 -43.37 4.13
N SER A 42 -8.91 -44.61 3.68
CA SER A 42 -7.74 -45.37 3.26
C SER A 42 -6.67 -44.57 2.50
N LEU A 43 -5.43 -44.71 2.97
CA LEU A 43 -4.19 -44.45 2.23
C LEU A 43 -4.07 -45.37 1.01
N PRO A 44 -3.90 -44.88 -0.22
CA PRO A 44 -3.21 -45.63 -1.24
C PRO A 44 -1.69 -45.49 -1.05
N ALA A 45 -1.05 -46.64 -0.93
CA ALA A 45 0.38 -46.81 -0.95
C ALA A 45 0.98 -46.42 -2.31
N ALA A 46 2.25 -46.03 -2.26
CA ALA A 46 3.23 -45.98 -3.35
C ALA A 46 2.99 -44.95 -4.47
N GLN A 47 3.87 -43.96 -4.52
CA GLN A 47 4.90 -43.90 -5.57
C GLN A 47 5.99 -42.90 -5.17
N THR A 48 7.15 -43.44 -4.81
CA THR A 48 8.41 -42.72 -4.65
C THR A 48 8.92 -42.35 -6.04
N THR A 49 8.39 -41.28 -6.63
CA THR A 49 9.08 -40.62 -7.74
C THR A 49 10.01 -39.59 -7.12
N SER A 50 11.23 -40.01 -6.81
CA SER A 50 12.37 -39.11 -6.67
C SER A 50 12.63 -38.49 -8.04
N VAL A 51 11.87 -37.44 -8.36
CA VAL A 51 12.15 -36.58 -9.49
C VAL A 51 13.39 -35.78 -9.13
N THR A 52 14.45 -36.05 -9.89
CA THR A 52 15.74 -35.39 -9.86
C THR A 52 15.56 -33.93 -10.31
N THR A 53 15.17 -33.03 -9.41
CA THR A 53 15.18 -31.57 -9.62
C THR A 53 16.58 -31.02 -9.30
N GLU A 54 17.61 -31.47 -10.02
CA GLU A 54 18.96 -30.92 -9.87
C GLU A 54 19.39 -30.05 -11.07
N ASN A 55 18.53 -29.90 -12.09
CA ASN A 55 18.89 -29.23 -13.35
C ASN A 55 18.26 -27.84 -13.58
N GLU A 56 17.30 -27.38 -12.77
CA GLU A 56 16.68 -26.03 -12.96
C GLU A 56 17.37 -24.90 -12.18
N ASP A 57 18.24 -25.22 -11.21
CA ASP A 57 18.89 -24.20 -10.36
C ASP A 57 20.17 -23.60 -10.97
N ILE A 58 20.58 -24.07 -12.15
CA ILE A 58 21.79 -23.58 -12.84
C ILE A 58 21.50 -22.33 -13.69
N GLU A 59 20.23 -22.03 -14.00
CA GLU A 59 19.88 -21.07 -15.06
C GLU A 59 20.02 -19.57 -14.71
N ASN A 60 20.26 -19.22 -13.44
CA ASN A 60 20.30 -17.81 -13.02
C ASN A 60 21.66 -17.37 -12.47
N LYS A 61 22.75 -17.77 -13.13
CA LYS A 61 24.10 -17.29 -12.86
C LYS A 61 24.48 -16.19 -13.85
N ILE A 62 24.96 -15.05 -13.34
CA ILE A 62 25.34 -13.90 -14.16
C ILE A 62 26.78 -13.53 -13.88
N SER A 63 27.59 -13.41 -14.94
CA SER A 63 28.95 -12.90 -14.82
C SER A 63 28.96 -11.42 -14.45
N PHE A 64 29.87 -10.99 -13.56
CA PHE A 64 30.04 -9.57 -13.22
C PHE A 64 30.23 -8.65 -14.43
N ARG A 65 30.75 -9.16 -15.57
CA ARG A 65 30.95 -8.40 -16.80
C ARG A 65 29.65 -7.91 -17.43
N ALA A 66 28.56 -8.64 -17.22
CA ALA A 66 27.24 -8.25 -17.70
C ALA A 66 26.64 -7.11 -16.87
N LEU A 67 27.14 -6.87 -15.65
CA LEU A 67 26.56 -5.87 -14.76
C LEU A 67 26.78 -4.44 -15.28
N PRO A 68 25.78 -3.55 -15.10
CA PRO A 68 25.98 -2.13 -15.34
C PRO A 68 27.10 -1.58 -14.48
N ILE A 69 27.96 -0.76 -15.09
CA ILE A 69 29.06 -0.04 -14.43
C ILE A 69 28.66 0.57 -13.06
N PRO A 70 27.51 1.26 -12.90
CA PRO A 70 27.16 1.83 -11.59
C PRO A 70 26.90 0.77 -10.51
N ILE A 71 26.36 -0.41 -10.87
CA ILE A 71 26.16 -1.51 -9.93
C ILE A 71 27.49 -2.17 -9.60
N PHE A 72 28.34 -2.41 -10.61
CA PHE A 72 29.68 -2.94 -10.40
C PHE A 72 30.49 -2.07 -9.42
N LYS A 73 30.52 -0.75 -9.64
CA LYS A 73 31.18 0.20 -8.73
C LYS A 73 30.61 0.16 -7.31
N TYR A 74 29.30 -0.06 -7.18
CA TYR A 74 28.67 -0.16 -5.87
C TYR A 74 29.07 -1.45 -5.14
N ILE A 75 29.01 -2.60 -5.81
CA ILE A 75 29.44 -3.88 -5.24
C ILE A 75 30.89 -3.80 -4.79
N LYS A 76 31.78 -3.35 -5.67
CA LYS A 76 33.21 -3.20 -5.36
C LYS A 76 33.41 -2.40 -4.08
N ARG A 77 32.75 -1.23 -3.98
CA ARG A 77 32.83 -0.39 -2.78
C ARG A 77 32.31 -1.08 -1.50
N GLN A 78 31.31 -1.95 -1.60
CA GLN A 78 30.81 -2.69 -0.43
C GLN A 78 31.78 -3.78 0.01
N LEU A 79 32.38 -4.48 -0.96
CA LEU A 79 33.39 -5.49 -0.68
C LEU A 79 34.66 -4.86 -0.10
N ASP A 80 35.19 -3.80 -0.72
CA ASP A 80 36.36 -3.06 -0.23
C ASP A 80 36.16 -2.59 1.22
N LYS A 81 34.97 -2.03 1.53
CA LYS A 81 34.63 -1.61 2.90
C LYS A 81 34.55 -2.77 3.87
N ARG A 82 34.01 -3.91 3.44
CA ARG A 82 33.89 -5.09 4.29
C ARG A 82 35.28 -5.65 4.61
N GLU A 83 36.19 -5.66 3.63
CA GLU A 83 37.58 -6.06 3.81
C GLU A 83 38.31 -5.10 4.75
N GLU A 84 38.15 -3.79 4.58
CA GLU A 84 38.68 -2.77 5.51
C GLU A 84 38.16 -2.95 6.94
N TRP A 85 36.87 -3.25 7.11
CA TRP A 85 36.29 -3.56 8.43
C TRP A 85 36.89 -4.82 9.04
N LEU A 86 37.12 -5.87 8.24
CA LEU A 86 37.74 -7.12 8.72
C LEU A 86 39.21 -6.93 9.10
N GLU A 87 39.95 -6.06 8.40
CA GLU A 87 41.34 -5.75 8.72
C GLU A 87 41.49 -4.96 10.02
N THR A 88 40.56 -4.03 10.25
CA THR A 88 40.57 -3.13 11.41
C THR A 88 39.94 -3.74 12.66
N ASP A 89 39.22 -4.86 12.55
CA ASP A 89 38.47 -5.44 13.67
C ASP A 89 39.43 -6.03 14.74
N PRO A 90 39.53 -5.41 15.93
CA PRO A 90 40.53 -5.80 16.93
C PRO A 90 40.21 -7.13 17.62
N LYS A 91 39.00 -7.67 17.41
CA LYS A 91 38.48 -8.83 18.14
C LYS A 91 38.81 -10.18 17.48
N ASN A 92 39.13 -10.22 16.18
CA ASN A 92 39.37 -11.48 15.46
C ASN A 92 40.48 -11.32 14.39
N PRO A 93 41.76 -11.21 14.80
CA PRO A 93 42.88 -11.07 13.86
C PRO A 93 43.14 -12.32 13.00
N ASN A 94 42.60 -13.49 13.36
CA ASN A 94 42.85 -14.75 12.66
C ASN A 94 41.86 -15.06 11.53
N LEU A 95 40.77 -14.30 11.38
CA LEU A 95 39.78 -14.52 10.31
C LEU A 95 40.24 -14.01 8.93
N ARG A 96 41.50 -13.59 8.80
CA ARG A 96 41.90 -12.63 7.78
C ARG A 96 41.63 -13.10 6.36
N HIS A 97 41.91 -14.34 5.96
CA HIS A 97 41.68 -14.75 4.55
C HIS A 97 41.27 -16.21 4.30
N SER A 98 41.23 -17.10 5.31
CA SER A 98 41.04 -18.54 5.08
C SER A 98 39.60 -19.00 4.89
N GLU A 99 38.60 -18.19 5.28
CA GLU A 99 37.18 -18.56 5.20
C GLU A 99 36.37 -17.46 4.52
N ILE A 100 36.82 -17.03 3.36
CA ILE A 100 35.98 -16.23 2.49
C ILE A 100 34.75 -17.08 2.13
N PRO A 101 33.53 -16.66 2.49
CA PRO A 101 32.35 -17.45 2.19
C PRO A 101 32.15 -17.52 0.68
N LEU A 102 31.88 -18.72 0.17
CA LEU A 102 31.56 -18.96 -1.25
C LEU A 102 30.40 -18.07 -1.73
N ILE A 103 29.45 -17.79 -0.84
CA ILE A 103 28.32 -16.88 -1.08
C ILE A 103 28.44 -15.67 -0.16
N THR A 104 28.54 -14.49 -0.78
CA THR A 104 28.62 -13.20 -0.09
C THR A 104 27.29 -12.46 -0.24
N LEU A 105 26.66 -12.14 0.88
CA LEU A 105 25.47 -11.28 0.92
C LEU A 105 25.88 -9.81 0.74
N VAL A 106 25.27 -9.14 -0.24
CA VAL A 106 25.51 -7.72 -0.53
C VAL A 106 24.18 -6.97 -0.59
N ASP A 107 24.11 -5.83 0.10
CA ASP A 107 22.95 -4.95 0.11
C ASP A 107 22.47 -4.60 -1.31
N ASN A 108 21.18 -4.78 -1.57
CA ASN A 108 20.63 -4.47 -2.88
C ASN A 108 20.56 -2.95 -3.14
N PRO A 109 21.27 -2.37 -4.12
CA PRO A 109 21.34 -0.92 -4.29
C PRO A 109 20.03 -0.26 -4.73
N PHE A 110 19.01 -1.04 -5.11
CA PHE A 110 17.69 -0.55 -5.49
C PHE A 110 16.73 -0.38 -4.31
N LEU A 111 17.04 -0.99 -3.17
CA LEU A 111 16.21 -0.94 -1.97
C LEU A 111 16.60 0.21 -1.04
N MET A 112 15.76 0.44 -0.04
CA MET A 112 16.02 1.39 1.03
C MET A 112 16.82 0.69 2.11
N HIS A 113 18.06 1.12 2.32
CA HIS A 113 18.89 0.59 3.40
C HIS A 113 18.94 1.56 4.56
N ARG A 114 19.00 0.99 5.77
CA ARG A 114 19.25 1.75 6.99
C ARG A 114 20.71 2.16 6.98
N VAL A 115 20.96 3.46 7.07
CA VAL A 115 22.29 4.03 7.21
C VAL A 115 22.37 4.70 8.57
N HIS A 116 23.29 4.23 9.39
CA HIS A 116 23.67 4.93 10.60
C HIS A 116 24.46 6.15 10.19
N VAL A 117 23.89 7.33 10.40
CA VAL A 117 24.65 8.57 10.28
C VAL A 117 25.31 8.77 11.63
N SER A 118 26.63 8.65 11.67
CA SER A 118 27.45 9.13 12.77
C SER A 118 27.35 10.65 12.80
N VAL A 119 26.23 11.15 13.31
CA VAL A 119 26.19 12.51 13.78
C VAL A 119 26.96 12.46 15.08
N GLU A 120 28.12 13.11 15.13
CA GLU A 120 28.72 13.58 16.37
C GLU A 120 27.71 14.54 17.01
N SER A 121 26.68 13.97 17.63
CA SER A 121 25.67 14.72 18.34
C SER A 121 26.39 15.34 19.54
N PRO A 122 26.46 16.68 19.65
CA PRO A 122 27.05 17.31 20.83
C PRO A 122 26.26 16.97 22.10
N LEU A 123 25.03 16.45 21.97
CA LEU A 123 24.23 15.92 23.05
C LEU A 123 24.54 14.43 23.24
N ARG A 124 25.31 14.13 24.29
CA ARG A 124 25.91 12.83 24.67
C ARG A 124 24.93 11.65 24.78
N ASN A 125 23.62 11.88 24.78
CA ASN A 125 22.59 10.88 25.10
C ASN A 125 21.51 10.69 24.01
N GLN A 126 21.64 11.27 22.82
CA GLN A 126 20.66 11.03 21.76
C GLN A 126 21.04 9.78 20.94
N PRO A 127 20.10 8.85 20.70
CA PRO A 127 20.36 7.73 19.80
C PRO A 127 20.69 8.24 18.40
N PRO A 128 21.56 7.55 17.66
CA PRO A 128 21.97 7.99 16.33
C PRO A 128 20.75 8.10 15.42
N LYS A 129 20.66 9.21 14.67
CA LYS A 129 19.55 9.44 13.74
C LYS A 129 19.62 8.43 12.60
N ILE A 130 18.68 7.49 12.57
CA ILE A 130 18.55 6.50 11.50
C ILE A 130 18.05 7.22 10.24
N LYS A 131 18.81 7.13 9.14
CA LYS A 131 18.35 7.59 7.82
C LYS A 131 18.20 6.40 6.89
N TYR A 132 17.13 6.40 6.11
CA TYR A 132 16.96 5.44 5.03
C TYR A 132 17.44 6.08 3.73
N ARG A 133 18.32 5.39 3.01
CA ARG A 133 18.85 5.88 1.73
C ARG A 133 18.76 4.81 0.65
N ARG A 134 18.36 5.22 -0.55
CA ARG A 134 18.57 4.43 -1.78
C ARG A 134 19.84 4.89 -2.46
N VAL A 135 20.59 3.95 -3.02
CA VAL A 135 21.76 4.25 -3.85
C VAL A 135 21.31 4.82 -5.20
N PHE A 136 20.31 4.19 -5.80
CA PHE A 136 19.73 4.62 -7.08
C PHE A 136 18.30 5.13 -6.92
N SER A 137 17.99 6.28 -7.53
CA SER A 137 16.64 6.84 -7.53
C SER A 137 15.66 5.97 -8.34
N PRO A 138 14.36 5.97 -8.04
CA PRO A 138 13.36 5.18 -8.78
C PRO A 138 13.32 5.46 -10.29
N ARG A 139 13.68 6.69 -10.71
CA ARG A 139 13.82 7.06 -12.12
C ARG A 139 15.02 6.37 -12.76
N ARG A 140 16.18 6.42 -12.10
CA ARG A 140 17.41 5.78 -12.59
C ARG A 140 17.27 4.25 -12.65
N GLN A 141 16.62 3.65 -11.65
CA GLN A 141 16.27 2.22 -11.66
C GLN A 141 15.45 1.86 -12.91
N ALA A 142 14.41 2.64 -13.22
CA ALA A 142 13.59 2.39 -14.42
C ALA A 142 14.38 2.55 -15.73
N LEU A 143 15.29 3.53 -15.80
CA LEU A 143 16.16 3.68 -16.96
C LEU A 143 17.10 2.48 -17.13
N MET A 144 17.68 1.99 -16.04
CA MET A 144 18.54 0.81 -16.07
C MET A 144 17.78 -0.44 -16.52
N VAL A 145 16.56 -0.64 -16.01
CA VAL A 145 15.69 -1.75 -16.45
C VAL A 145 15.39 -1.68 -17.94
N LYS A 146 15.24 -0.48 -18.51
CA LYS A 146 15.05 -0.29 -19.95
C LYS A 146 16.32 -0.60 -20.75
N SER A 147 17.51 -0.26 -20.25
CA SER A 147 18.75 -0.35 -21.03
C SER A 147 19.49 -1.68 -20.92
N TYR A 148 19.48 -2.34 -19.75
CA TYR A 148 20.29 -3.54 -19.48
C TYR A 148 19.46 -4.83 -19.35
N GLY A 149 18.14 -4.73 -19.49
CA GLY A 149 17.24 -5.86 -19.28
C GLY A 149 16.96 -6.16 -17.81
N ARG A 150 15.97 -7.03 -17.57
CA ARG A 150 15.47 -7.33 -16.23
C ARG A 150 16.32 -8.35 -15.48
N LEU A 151 16.86 -9.34 -16.18
CA LEU A 151 17.56 -10.47 -15.58
C LEU A 151 18.89 -10.03 -14.93
N VAL A 152 19.65 -9.16 -15.58
CA VAL A 152 20.97 -8.71 -15.09
C VAL A 152 20.91 -7.86 -13.82
N LEU A 153 19.74 -7.27 -13.56
CA LEU A 153 19.61 -6.25 -12.52
C LEU A 153 19.16 -6.85 -11.19
N PRO A 154 19.53 -6.22 -10.06
CA PRO A 154 19.02 -6.57 -8.76
C PRO A 154 17.48 -6.53 -8.73
N PRO A 155 16.85 -7.34 -7.87
CA PRO A 155 15.41 -7.30 -7.68
C PRO A 155 14.96 -5.91 -7.22
N SER A 156 13.82 -5.42 -7.71
CA SER A 156 13.28 -4.13 -7.25
C SER A 156 11.77 -4.07 -7.44
N PRO A 157 11.08 -3.07 -6.85
CA PRO A 157 9.64 -2.90 -7.07
C PRO A 157 9.23 -2.79 -8.54
N LYS A 158 10.15 -2.31 -9.40
CA LYS A 158 9.97 -2.21 -10.86
C LYS A 158 10.52 -3.42 -11.63
N ASN A 159 11.42 -4.18 -11.02
CA ASN A 159 12.02 -5.40 -11.56
C ASN A 159 11.67 -6.58 -10.65
N GLN A 160 10.44 -7.08 -10.82
CA GLN A 160 9.92 -8.16 -10.00
C GLN A 160 10.43 -9.49 -10.55
N LEU A 161 11.58 -9.92 -10.04
CA LEU A 161 12.12 -11.26 -10.27
C LEU A 161 11.63 -12.18 -9.16
N ALA A 162 11.17 -13.39 -9.51
CA ALA A 162 10.81 -14.41 -8.52
C ALA A 162 12.08 -14.93 -7.83
N ASN A 163 13.07 -15.31 -8.63
CA ASN A 163 14.38 -15.78 -8.19
C ASN A 163 15.44 -14.81 -8.74
N PRO A 164 16.06 -13.97 -7.89
CA PRO A 164 17.11 -13.08 -8.34
C PRO A 164 18.38 -13.88 -8.68
N PRO A 165 19.09 -13.53 -9.76
CA PRO A 165 20.28 -14.27 -10.16
C PRO A 165 21.44 -14.02 -9.21
N LEU A 166 22.26 -15.07 -9.06
CA LEU A 166 23.55 -15.02 -8.38
C LEU A 166 24.57 -14.38 -9.32
N VAL A 167 25.35 -13.44 -8.80
CA VAL A 167 26.39 -12.76 -9.57
C VAL A 167 27.73 -13.40 -9.25
N GLU A 168 28.41 -13.93 -10.26
CA GLU A 168 29.80 -14.38 -10.14
C GLU A 168 30.74 -13.18 -10.10
N TRP A 169 31.56 -13.09 -9.05
CA TRP A 169 32.54 -12.03 -8.87
C TRP A 169 33.94 -12.43 -9.36
N LEU A 170 34.85 -11.44 -9.43
CA LEU A 170 36.23 -11.61 -9.92
C LEU A 170 37.00 -12.70 -9.16
N ASP A 171 36.73 -12.86 -7.87
CA ASP A 171 37.44 -13.77 -6.99
C ASP A 171 36.82 -15.19 -6.97
N GLY A 172 35.89 -15.48 -7.89
CA GLY A 172 35.13 -16.75 -7.92
C GLY A 172 34.03 -16.86 -6.86
N ARG A 173 33.80 -15.80 -6.07
CA ARG A 173 32.73 -15.72 -5.07
C ARG A 173 31.39 -15.44 -5.75
N TRP A 174 30.32 -15.98 -5.18
CA TRP A 174 28.95 -15.69 -5.62
C TRP A 174 28.34 -14.58 -4.76
N ILE A 175 27.71 -13.61 -5.39
CA ILE A 175 27.04 -12.51 -4.71
C ILE A 175 25.54 -12.75 -4.77
N GLN A 176 24.94 -12.78 -3.58
CA GLN A 176 23.50 -12.82 -3.40
C GLN A 176 23.01 -11.47 -2.88
N TRP A 177 21.99 -10.93 -3.53
CA TRP A 177 21.40 -9.65 -3.15
C TRP A 177 20.64 -9.78 -1.84
N PHE A 178 21.02 -8.97 -0.85
CA PHE A 178 20.35 -8.88 0.42
C PHE A 178 19.19 -7.86 0.38
N GLY A 179 18.08 -8.25 1.00
CA GLY A 179 16.90 -7.44 1.17
C GLY A 179 15.71 -7.95 0.35
N GLU A 180 14.60 -8.18 1.04
CA GLU A 180 13.33 -8.51 0.43
C GLU A 180 12.61 -7.23 0.00
N PHE A 181 11.95 -7.27 -1.16
CA PHE A 181 11.05 -6.19 -1.55
C PHE A 181 9.62 -6.70 -1.50
N GLU A 182 8.77 -5.96 -0.79
CA GLU A 182 7.34 -6.23 -0.83
C GLU A 182 6.80 -5.89 -2.22
N LYS A 183 6.11 -6.84 -2.85
CA LYS A 183 5.39 -6.58 -4.10
C LYS A 183 4.35 -5.49 -3.80
N PRO A 184 4.33 -4.38 -4.55
CA PRO A 184 3.36 -3.32 -4.31
C PRO A 184 1.95 -3.89 -4.51
N GLN A 185 1.20 -4.02 -3.42
CA GLN A 185 -0.21 -4.38 -3.48
C GLN A 185 -0.93 -3.26 -4.21
N ARG A 186 -1.44 -3.54 -5.41
CA ARG A 186 -2.28 -2.59 -6.16
C ARG A 186 -3.63 -2.49 -5.46
N LYS A 187 -3.70 -1.64 -4.45
CA LYS A 187 -4.96 -1.25 -3.82
C LYS A 187 -5.76 -0.46 -4.85
N GLY A 188 -6.99 -0.91 -5.15
CA GLY A 188 -7.90 -0.16 -6.00
C GLY A 188 -8.15 1.25 -5.45
N LEU A 189 -8.65 2.16 -6.30
CA LEU A 189 -8.82 3.58 -5.98
C LEU A 189 -9.59 3.84 -4.67
N TYR A 190 -10.46 2.90 -4.29
CA TYR A 190 -11.33 2.95 -3.12
C TYR A 190 -11.04 1.88 -2.05
N ALA A 191 -9.96 1.10 -2.17
CA ALA A 191 -9.76 -0.12 -1.36
C ALA A 191 -9.71 0.12 0.17
N ASN A 192 -9.37 1.32 0.62
CA ASN A 192 -9.37 1.70 2.04
C ASN A 192 -10.29 2.90 2.33
N ARG A 193 -11.13 3.30 1.38
CA ARG A 193 -12.08 4.40 1.59
C ARG A 193 -13.43 3.81 1.98
N PRO A 194 -14.11 4.36 2.98
CA PRO A 194 -15.52 4.02 3.16
C PRO A 194 -16.23 4.41 1.87
N VAL A 195 -16.91 3.45 1.23
CA VAL A 195 -17.63 3.64 -0.02
C VAL A 195 -18.84 4.53 0.24
N LEU A 196 -18.61 5.84 0.34
CA LEU A 196 -19.61 6.87 0.56
C LEU A 196 -19.81 7.60 -0.76
N PHE A 197 -20.32 6.90 -1.76
CA PHE A 197 -20.83 7.59 -2.95
C PHE A 197 -22.06 8.39 -2.52
N LYS A 198 -21.90 9.70 -2.42
CA LYS A 198 -22.97 10.65 -2.09
C LYS A 198 -24.17 10.53 -3.04
N GLY A 199 -23.95 10.01 -4.26
CA GLY A 199 -24.93 9.98 -5.34
C GLY A 199 -25.26 11.39 -5.84
N HIS A 200 -25.82 11.47 -7.05
CA HIS A 200 -26.35 12.74 -7.54
C HIS A 200 -27.62 13.12 -6.77
N ILE A 201 -27.95 14.43 -6.74
CA ILE A 201 -29.18 14.91 -6.08
C ILE A 201 -30.42 14.18 -6.61
N ARG A 202 -30.47 13.89 -7.92
CA ARG A 202 -31.57 13.16 -8.56
C ARG A 202 -31.73 11.73 -8.04
N GLU A 203 -30.63 11.05 -7.75
CA GLU A 203 -30.64 9.67 -7.22
C GLU A 203 -31.12 9.65 -5.78
N ARG A 204 -30.66 10.62 -4.97
CA ARG A 204 -31.07 10.75 -3.57
C ARG A 204 -32.57 11.05 -3.39
N ILE A 205 -33.16 11.84 -4.28
CA ILE A 205 -34.58 12.25 -4.20
C ILE A 205 -35.47 11.30 -5.03
N LYS A 206 -34.91 10.29 -5.71
CA LYS A 206 -35.66 9.41 -6.62
C LYS A 206 -36.84 8.73 -5.93
N GLN A 207 -36.63 8.23 -4.70
CA GLN A 207 -37.68 7.55 -3.95
C GLN A 207 -38.77 8.52 -3.50
N ALA A 208 -38.38 9.65 -2.89
CA ALA A 208 -39.33 10.68 -2.48
C ALA A 208 -40.20 11.20 -3.64
N ARG A 209 -39.63 11.36 -4.85
CA ARG A 209 -40.40 11.73 -6.05
C ARG A 209 -41.36 10.63 -6.49
N LYS A 210 -40.96 9.36 -6.41
CA LYS A 210 -41.87 8.25 -6.72
C LYS A 210 -43.06 8.22 -5.75
N ASP A 211 -42.79 8.41 -4.46
CA ASP A 211 -43.83 8.41 -3.43
C ASP A 211 -44.79 9.61 -3.61
N GLU A 212 -44.26 10.78 -3.97
CA GLU A 212 -45.07 11.97 -4.28
C GLU A 212 -45.95 11.75 -5.53
N ILE A 213 -45.40 11.12 -6.58
CA ILE A 213 -46.17 10.78 -7.78
C ILE A 213 -47.28 9.80 -7.41
N GLN A 214 -46.98 8.76 -6.62
CA GLN A 214 -47.96 7.77 -6.22
C GLN A 214 -49.10 8.41 -5.42
N ALA A 215 -48.79 9.23 -4.42
CA ALA A 215 -49.80 9.95 -3.64
C ALA A 215 -50.71 10.86 -4.50
N ARG A 216 -50.15 11.48 -5.55
CA ARG A 216 -50.94 12.28 -6.51
C ARG A 216 -51.85 11.42 -7.39
N VAL A 217 -51.41 10.21 -7.73
CA VAL A 217 -52.22 9.26 -8.50
C VAL A 217 -53.34 8.71 -7.63
N ASP A 218 -53.04 8.35 -6.38
CA ASP A 218 -54.02 7.80 -5.44
C ASP A 218 -55.16 8.79 -5.13
N THR A 219 -54.85 10.10 -5.08
CA THR A 219 -55.85 11.17 -4.88
C THR A 219 -56.52 11.67 -6.16
N MET A 220 -56.22 11.07 -7.33
CA MET A 220 -56.70 11.56 -8.62
C MET A 220 -58.22 11.44 -8.75
N ASP A 221 -58.79 10.32 -8.30
CA ASP A 221 -60.23 10.07 -8.43
C ASP A 221 -61.06 11.06 -7.61
N GLU A 222 -60.62 11.39 -6.40
CA GLU A 222 -61.24 12.42 -5.56
C GLU A 222 -61.17 13.80 -6.22
N ARG A 223 -60.03 14.14 -6.82
CA ARG A 223 -59.85 15.41 -7.55
C ARG A 223 -60.76 15.50 -8.76
N ILE A 224 -60.91 14.40 -9.51
CA ILE A 224 -61.83 14.30 -10.64
C ILE A 224 -63.28 14.45 -10.16
N ALA A 225 -63.67 13.78 -9.07
CA ALA A 225 -65.01 13.88 -8.51
C ALA A 225 -65.32 15.32 -8.05
N ARG A 226 -64.38 15.96 -7.34
CA ARG A 226 -64.51 17.36 -6.90
C ARG A 226 -64.64 18.34 -8.06
N TRP A 227 -63.86 18.13 -9.13
CA TRP A 227 -63.92 18.94 -10.34
C TRP A 227 -65.22 18.75 -11.12
N LYS A 228 -65.71 17.51 -11.25
CA LYS A 228 -67.01 17.22 -11.85
C LYS A 228 -68.14 17.89 -11.06
N ALA A 229 -68.11 17.79 -9.73
CA ALA A 229 -69.08 18.45 -8.86
C ALA A 229 -69.08 19.97 -9.05
N SER A 230 -67.91 20.62 -9.04
CA SER A 230 -67.83 22.08 -9.26
C SER A 230 -68.37 22.49 -10.63
N LYS A 231 -68.05 21.73 -11.70
CA LYS A 231 -68.59 21.99 -13.04
C LYS A 231 -70.11 21.84 -13.11
N THR A 232 -70.68 20.84 -12.44
CA THR A 232 -72.15 20.71 -12.41
C THR A 232 -72.83 21.87 -11.68
N VAL A 233 -72.22 22.40 -10.62
CA VAL A 233 -72.71 23.60 -9.91
C VAL A 233 -72.64 24.83 -10.81
N GLU A 234 -71.50 25.04 -11.49
CA GLU A 234 -71.33 26.13 -12.46
C GLU A 234 -72.37 26.09 -13.59
N VAL A 235 -72.62 24.91 -14.17
CA VAL A 235 -73.64 24.73 -15.22
C VAL A 235 -75.05 25.01 -14.69
N LYS A 236 -75.38 24.57 -13.47
CA LYS A 236 -76.67 24.86 -12.84
C LYS A 236 -76.86 26.36 -12.60
N SER A 237 -75.83 27.08 -12.14
CA SER A 237 -75.91 28.54 -11.97
C SER A 237 -76.00 29.28 -13.31
N GLY A 238 -75.37 28.78 -14.37
CA GLY A 238 -75.41 29.39 -15.71
C GLY A 238 -76.71 29.16 -16.49
N ARG A 239 -77.55 28.21 -16.08
CA ARG A 239 -78.83 27.88 -16.76
C ARG A 239 -80.01 28.77 -16.36
N ALA A 240 -79.86 29.66 -15.38
CA ALA A 240 -80.97 30.41 -14.79
C ALA A 240 -81.33 31.74 -15.47
N SER A 241 -80.81 32.06 -16.66
CA SER A 241 -81.00 33.40 -17.26
C SER A 241 -81.40 33.44 -18.73
N VAL A 242 -81.99 32.39 -19.29
CA VAL A 242 -82.66 32.51 -20.60
C VAL A 242 -84.16 32.32 -20.40
N PRO A 243 -84.94 33.41 -20.27
CA PRO A 243 -86.39 33.31 -20.35
C PRO A 243 -86.78 32.88 -21.78
N PHE A 244 -87.71 31.92 -21.87
CA PHE A 244 -88.42 31.63 -23.12
C PHE A 244 -89.28 32.84 -23.53
#